data_AF-A0AAJ0WGB7-F1
#
_entry.id   AF-A0AAJ0WGB7-F1
#
_cell.length_a   1.000
_cell.length_b   1.000
_cell.length_c   1.000
_cell.angle_alpha   90.00
_cell.angle_beta   90.00
_cell.angle_gamma   90.00
#
_symmetry.space_group_name_H-M   'P 1'
#
loop_
_entity.id
_entity.type
_entity.pdbx_description
1 polymer ?
#
loop_
_entity_poly.entity_id
_entity_poly.type
_entity_poly.pdbx_seq_one_letter_code
_entity_poly.pdbx_strand_id
1 'polypeptide(L)'
;MEPWFKKRINSKGANRYYELLKQKWAREMSRITSGLSREKLIVFLLVFTGLSSASSLVILYRGLVSDTSSVISMDRISERIQPHERVIKRERKSFFISPAEYKSITGARQYLDSLKASAEGKTSYDSIMHRRPGLLDSLIFIENYYKSNVKE
;
A
#
# COMPACT_ATOMS: atom_id res chain seq x y z
N MET A 1 -10.09 11.46 30.20
CA MET A 1 -9.18 11.19 29.08
C MET A 1 -9.67 9.92 28.39
N GLU A 2 -10.35 10.05 27.24
CA GLU A 2 -10.83 8.88 26.48
C GLU A 2 -9.76 8.42 25.46
N PRO A 3 -9.59 7.11 25.24
CA PRO A 3 -8.55 6.59 24.36
C PRO A 3 -8.92 6.78 22.87
N TRP A 4 -7.99 7.37 22.13
CA TRP A 4 -8.10 7.82 20.73
C TRP A 4 -8.17 6.70 19.67
N PHE A 5 -8.18 5.42 20.09
CA PHE A 5 -8.06 4.28 19.16
C PHE A 5 -9.39 3.65 18.71
N LYS A 6 -10.55 4.15 19.15
CA LYS A 6 -11.83 3.49 18.86
C LYS A 6 -12.43 3.91 17.51
N LYS A 7 -11.63 3.96 16.44
CA LYS A 7 -12.16 4.04 15.07
C LYS A 7 -12.59 2.64 14.64
N ARG A 8 -13.78 2.21 15.07
CA ARG A 8 -14.40 0.99 14.54
C ARG A 8 -14.59 1.19 13.04
N ILE A 9 -13.78 0.49 12.25
CA ILE A 9 -13.98 0.28 10.81
C ILE A 9 -15.36 -0.37 10.66
N ASN A 10 -16.38 0.47 10.48
CA ASN A 10 -17.74 0.05 10.24
C ASN A 10 -17.81 -0.37 8.76
N SER A 11 -17.16 -1.50 8.46
CA SER A 11 -17.24 -2.18 7.16
C SER A 11 -18.61 -2.83 7.06
N LYS A 12 -19.67 -2.02 6.90
CA LYS A 12 -21.04 -2.53 6.74
C LYS A 12 -21.27 -3.13 5.35
N GLY A 13 -20.48 -2.72 4.35
CA GLY A 13 -20.60 -3.16 2.95
C GLY A 13 -19.86 -4.46 2.62
N ALA A 14 -18.57 -4.57 2.98
CA ALA A 14 -17.78 -5.77 2.69
C ALA A 14 -18.09 -6.94 3.63
N ASN A 15 -18.65 -6.69 4.83
CA ASN A 15 -19.08 -7.74 5.74
C ASN A 15 -20.23 -8.58 5.20
N ARG A 16 -21.19 -8.03 4.43
CA ARG A 16 -22.39 -8.80 4.07
C ARG A 16 -22.04 -10.00 3.20
N TYR A 17 -21.14 -9.85 2.22
CA TYR A 17 -20.68 -10.96 1.38
C TYR A 17 -19.87 -11.98 2.18
N TYR A 18 -18.96 -11.52 3.04
CA TYR A 18 -18.18 -12.39 3.91
C TYR A 18 -19.06 -13.20 4.86
N GLU A 19 -20.05 -12.56 5.49
CA GLU A 19 -21.00 -13.22 6.38
C GLU A 19 -21.92 -14.19 5.61
N LEU A 20 -22.33 -13.88 4.39
CA LEU A 20 -23.07 -14.81 3.53
C LEU A 20 -22.22 -16.04 3.15
N LEU A 21 -20.95 -15.84 2.83
CA LEU A 21 -19.99 -16.92 2.53
C LEU A 21 -19.77 -17.81 3.75
N LYS A 22 -19.55 -17.23 4.93
CA LYS A 22 -19.46 -17.96 6.21
C LYS A 22 -20.72 -18.77 6.47
N GLN A 23 -21.90 -18.18 6.32
CA GLN A 23 -23.16 -18.88 6.56
C GLN A 23 -23.41 -19.99 5.53
N LYS A 24 -23.04 -19.79 4.27
CA LYS A 24 -23.12 -20.82 3.23
C LYS A 24 -22.18 -21.98 3.54
N TRP A 25 -20.95 -21.68 3.92
CA TRP A 25 -19.95 -22.68 4.28
C TRP A 25 -20.32 -23.44 5.56
N ALA A 26 -20.82 -22.75 6.58
CA ALA A 26 -21.29 -23.37 7.82
C ALA A 26 -22.48 -24.31 7.58
N ARG A 27 -23.44 -23.92 6.72
CA ARG A 27 -24.54 -24.81 6.32
C ARG A 27 -24.06 -26.00 5.54
N GLU A 28 -23.10 -25.83 4.64
CA GLU A 28 -22.52 -26.92 3.87
C GLU A 28 -21.78 -27.91 4.79
N MET A 29 -20.93 -27.41 5.68
CA MET A 29 -20.23 -28.23 6.68
C MET A 29 -21.19 -28.90 7.66
N SER A 30 -22.26 -28.22 8.08
CA SER A 30 -23.31 -28.82 8.91
C SER A 30 -24.07 -29.91 8.16
N ARG A 31 -24.38 -29.72 6.87
CA ARG A 31 -25.04 -30.73 6.02
C ARG A 31 -24.16 -31.96 5.82
N ILE A 32 -22.87 -31.75 5.55
CA ILE A 32 -21.90 -32.83 5.44
C ILE A 32 -21.81 -33.55 6.80
N THR A 33 -21.63 -32.83 7.91
CA THR A 33 -21.38 -33.42 9.23
C THR A 33 -22.61 -34.09 9.87
N SER A 34 -23.83 -33.60 9.60
CA SER A 34 -25.07 -34.10 10.21
C SER A 34 -25.50 -35.48 9.72
N GLY A 35 -25.04 -35.91 8.53
CA GLY A 35 -25.33 -37.23 7.98
C GLY A 35 -24.34 -38.34 8.36
N LEU A 36 -23.25 -38.01 9.07
CA LEU A 36 -22.20 -38.99 9.41
C LEU A 36 -22.39 -39.59 10.81
N SER A 37 -22.18 -40.90 10.90
CA SER A 37 -22.03 -41.60 12.18
C SER A 37 -20.83 -41.05 12.97
N ARG A 38 -20.93 -41.07 14.31
CA ARG A 38 -19.92 -40.51 15.24
C ARG A 38 -18.50 -40.99 14.94
N GLU A 39 -18.33 -42.26 14.58
CA GLU A 39 -17.03 -42.85 14.26
C GLU A 39 -16.39 -42.20 13.02
N LYS A 40 -17.19 -41.98 11.96
CA LYS A 40 -16.72 -41.35 10.73
C LYS A 40 -16.40 -39.87 10.94
N LEU A 41 -17.11 -39.20 11.86
CA LEU A 41 -16.84 -37.82 12.25
C LEU A 41 -15.49 -37.70 12.97
N ILE A 42 -15.17 -38.65 13.87
CA ILE A 42 -13.86 -38.71 14.54
C ILE A 42 -12.74 -38.97 13.53
N VAL A 43 -12.93 -39.92 12.60
CA VAL A 43 -11.95 -40.19 11.54
C VAL A 43 -11.73 -38.96 10.66
N PHE A 44 -12.81 -38.29 10.25
CA PHE A 44 -12.74 -37.06 9.47
C PHE A 44 -11.96 -35.96 10.21
N LEU A 45 -12.21 -35.81 11.52
CA LEU A 45 -11.51 -34.84 12.35
C LEU A 45 -10.00 -35.14 12.43
N LEU A 46 -9.63 -36.41 12.64
CA LEU A 46 -8.23 -36.83 12.68
C LEU A 46 -7.50 -36.60 11.36
N VAL A 47 -8.15 -36.89 10.23
CA VAL A 47 -7.59 -36.63 8.89
C VAL A 47 -7.43 -35.14 8.66
N PHE A 48 -8.45 -34.34 9.01
CA PHE A 48 -8.43 -32.89 8.84
C PHE A 48 -7.32 -32.23 9.66
N THR A 49 -7.19 -32.59 10.95
CA THR A 49 -6.13 -32.06 11.81
C THR A 49 -4.75 -32.53 11.38
N GLY A 50 -4.63 -33.79 10.93
CA GLY A 50 -3.39 -34.34 10.39
C GLY A 50 -2.90 -33.59 9.15
N LEU A 51 -3.79 -33.37 8.16
CA LEU A 51 -3.49 -32.60 6.95
C LEU A 51 -3.11 -31.15 7.26
N SER A 52 -3.84 -30.51 8.19
CA SER A 52 -3.53 -29.15 8.62
C SER A 52 -2.16 -29.07 9.29
N SER A 53 -1.85 -30.00 10.20
CA SER A 53 -0.56 -30.08 10.88
C SER A 53 0.59 -30.34 9.89
N ALA A 54 0.42 -31.30 8.98
CA ALA A 54 1.40 -31.61 7.94
C ALA A 54 1.69 -30.40 7.04
N SER A 55 0.65 -29.64 6.66
CA SER A 55 0.81 -28.43 5.86
C SER A 55 1.60 -27.36 6.61
N SER A 56 1.32 -27.15 7.89
CA SER A 56 2.08 -26.23 8.74
C SER A 56 3.54 -26.66 8.90
N LEU A 57 3.79 -27.96 9.09
CA LEU A 57 5.13 -28.54 9.15
C LEU A 57 5.91 -28.35 7.85
N VAL A 58 5.28 -28.53 6.68
CA VAL A 58 5.91 -28.28 5.38
C VAL A 58 6.29 -26.81 5.22
N ILE A 59 5.42 -25.88 5.60
CA ILE A 59 5.70 -24.44 5.56
C ILE A 59 6.86 -24.11 6.51
N LEU A 60 6.85 -24.65 7.73
CA LEU A 60 7.89 -24.44 8.72
C LEU A 60 9.24 -25.01 8.25
N TYR A 61 9.24 -26.23 7.71
CA TYR A 61 10.44 -26.88 7.19
C TYR A 61 11.03 -26.09 6.02
N ARG A 62 10.20 -25.64 5.08
CA ARG A 62 10.64 -24.74 3.99
C ARG A 62 11.18 -23.42 4.53
N GLY A 63 10.59 -22.86 5.57
CA GLY A 63 11.08 -21.63 6.20
C GLY A 63 12.42 -21.79 6.94
N LEU A 64 12.72 -22.98 7.47
CA LEU A 64 13.95 -23.27 8.22
C LEU A 64 15.10 -23.78 7.35
N VAL A 65 14.81 -24.55 6.30
CA VAL A 65 15.83 -25.20 5.45
C VAL A 65 16.17 -24.38 4.21
N SER A 66 15.25 -23.54 3.73
CA SER A 66 15.59 -22.63 2.64
C SER A 66 16.39 -21.47 3.22
N ASP A 67 17.63 -21.24 2.77
CA ASP A 67 18.38 -19.98 2.90
C ASP A 67 17.69 -18.83 2.14
N THR A 68 16.36 -18.85 2.07
CA THR A 68 15.59 -17.75 1.55
C THR A 68 15.58 -16.71 2.64
N SER A 69 16.43 -15.72 2.44
CA SER A 69 16.36 -14.36 2.96
C SER A 69 15.04 -13.66 2.61
N SER A 70 13.91 -14.38 2.66
CA SER A 70 12.62 -13.78 2.96
C SER A 70 12.68 -13.39 4.43
N VAL A 71 13.40 -12.29 4.68
CA VAL A 71 12.99 -11.27 5.63
C VAL A 71 11.47 -11.30 5.55
N ILE A 72 10.85 -11.77 6.64
CA ILE A 72 9.43 -11.62 6.86
C ILE A 72 9.24 -10.11 6.77
N SER A 73 8.96 -9.61 5.56
CA SER A 73 8.49 -8.26 5.34
C SER A 73 7.15 -8.30 6.00
N MET A 74 7.16 -7.95 7.28
CA MET A 74 6.03 -7.56 8.06
C MET A 74 5.26 -6.62 7.15
N ASP A 75 4.21 -7.15 6.52
CA ASP A 75 3.44 -6.40 5.55
C ASP A 75 2.83 -5.26 6.37
N ARG A 76 3.47 -4.10 6.26
CA ARG A 76 3.09 -2.91 7.00
C ARG A 76 1.70 -2.61 6.50
N ILE A 77 0.71 -2.85 7.37
CA ILE A 77 -0.73 -2.67 7.12
C ILE A 77 -0.89 -1.46 6.20
N SER A 78 -1.09 -1.75 4.92
CA SER A 78 -1.17 -0.74 3.88
C SER A 78 -2.52 -0.07 4.09
N GLU A 79 -2.47 1.13 4.66
CA GLU A 79 -3.61 2.02 4.70
C GLU A 79 -4.12 2.14 3.25
N ARG A 80 -5.36 1.70 3.02
CA ARG A 80 -6.01 1.70 1.71
C ARG A 80 -6.22 3.16 1.28
N ILE A 81 -5.19 3.76 0.69
CA ILE A 81 -5.33 5.03 -0.01
C ILE A 81 -6.14 4.74 -1.28
N GLN A 82 -7.16 5.57 -1.47
CA GLN A 82 -8.19 5.47 -2.51
C GLN A 82 -7.58 5.37 -3.93
N PRO A 83 -8.28 4.73 -4.88
CA PRO A 83 -7.74 4.40 -6.19
C PRO A 83 -7.66 5.65 -7.06
N HIS A 84 -6.50 6.30 -7.10
CA HIS A 84 -6.15 7.14 -8.26
C HIS A 84 -4.65 7.17 -8.58
N GLU A 85 -3.76 6.74 -7.70
CA GLU A 85 -2.33 6.75 -8.04
C GLU A 85 -1.89 5.39 -8.59
N ARG A 86 -1.66 5.33 -9.90
CA ARG A 86 -0.92 4.22 -10.52
C ARG A 86 0.41 4.09 -9.78
N VAL A 87 0.59 3.02 -9.01
CA VAL A 87 1.88 2.66 -8.41
C VAL A 87 2.81 2.25 -9.54
N ILE A 88 3.45 3.25 -10.14
CA ILE A 88 4.72 3.06 -10.84
C ILE A 88 5.64 2.45 -9.78
N LYS A 89 6.15 1.23 -10.03
CA LYS A 89 7.28 0.68 -9.28
C LYS A 89 8.49 1.61 -9.50
N ARG A 90 8.50 2.75 -8.80
CA ARG A 90 9.71 3.51 -8.59
C ARG A 90 10.50 2.70 -7.58
N GLU A 91 11.59 2.11 -8.04
CA GLU A 91 12.74 1.91 -7.16
C GLU A 91 12.84 3.16 -6.29
N ARG A 92 12.72 3.02 -4.97
CA ARG A 92 13.03 4.11 -4.05
C ARG A 92 14.53 4.32 -4.13
N LYS A 93 14.99 4.92 -5.23
CA LYS A 93 16.23 5.66 -5.25
C LYS A 93 16.03 6.70 -4.15
N SER A 94 16.77 6.56 -3.06
CA SER A 94 16.81 7.57 -2.00
C SER A 94 16.97 8.91 -2.71
N PHE A 95 15.98 9.79 -2.51
CA PHE A 95 15.94 11.10 -3.15
C PHE A 95 16.95 11.99 -2.43
N PHE A 96 18.24 11.64 -2.57
CA PHE A 96 19.33 12.49 -2.17
C PHE A 96 19.48 13.52 -3.27
N ILE A 97 18.75 14.62 -3.12
CA ILE A 97 18.84 15.76 -4.03
C ILE A 97 20.25 16.30 -3.88
N SER A 98 21.07 16.13 -4.91
CA SER A 98 22.39 16.74 -4.93
C SER A 98 22.24 18.27 -4.94
N PRO A 99 23.17 19.04 -4.33
CA PRO A 99 23.15 20.50 -4.41
C PRO A 99 23.13 21.03 -5.85
N ALA A 100 23.69 20.26 -6.81
CA ALA A 100 23.62 20.59 -8.24
C ALA A 100 22.18 20.47 -8.80
N GLU A 101 21.43 19.46 -8.39
CA GLU A 101 20.04 19.25 -8.81
C GLU A 101 19.12 20.31 -8.20
N TYR A 102 19.34 20.66 -6.93
CA TYR A 102 18.62 21.76 -6.27
C TYR A 102 18.83 23.09 -7.00
N LYS A 103 20.05 23.37 -7.47
CA LYS A 103 20.35 24.57 -8.27
C LYS A 103 19.59 24.58 -9.60
N SER A 104 19.50 23.43 -10.29
CA SER A 104 18.72 23.30 -11.53
C SER A 104 17.23 23.52 -11.29
N ILE A 105 16.67 22.99 -10.19
CA ILE A 105 15.26 23.16 -9.80
C ILE A 105 14.97 24.63 -9.47
N THR A 106 15.87 25.29 -8.73
CA THR A 106 15.74 26.71 -8.40
C THR A 106 15.84 27.60 -9.64
N GLY A 107 16.76 27.27 -10.56
CA GLY A 107 16.88 27.97 -11.85
C GLY A 107 15.63 27.82 -12.72
N ALA A 108 15.01 26.63 -12.73
CA ALA A 108 13.74 26.43 -13.44
C ALA A 108 12.63 27.31 -12.87
N ARG A 109 12.56 27.49 -11.55
CA ARG A 109 11.62 28.43 -10.90
C ARG A 109 11.87 29.87 -11.32
N GLN A 110 13.13 30.33 -11.27
CA GLN A 110 13.50 31.69 -11.68
C GLN A 110 13.18 31.95 -13.16
N TYR A 111 13.35 30.95 -14.02
CA TYR A 111 12.99 31.03 -15.43
C TYR A 111 11.47 31.18 -15.61
N LEU A 112 10.66 30.39 -14.89
CA LEU A 112 9.20 30.52 -14.90
C LEU A 112 8.72 31.87 -14.37
N ASP A 113 9.36 32.39 -13.32
CA ASP A 113 9.03 33.71 -12.76
C ASP A 113 9.42 34.84 -13.73
N SER A 114 10.55 34.70 -14.44
CA SER A 114 10.96 35.62 -15.51
C SER A 114 9.98 35.61 -16.69
N LEU A 115 9.51 34.44 -17.10
CA LEU A 115 8.50 34.30 -18.15
C LEU A 115 7.16 34.93 -17.78
N LYS A 116 6.77 34.83 -16.50
CA LYS A 116 5.55 35.46 -15.98
C LYS A 116 5.65 36.99 -15.94
N ALA A 117 6.85 37.52 -15.69
CA ALA A 117 7.09 38.96 -15.58
C ALA A 117 7.12 39.68 -16.94
N SER A 118 7.45 38.98 -18.03
CA SER A 118 7.46 39.55 -19.39
C SER A 118 6.12 39.38 -20.10
N ALA A 119 5.62 40.45 -20.73
CA ALA A 119 4.38 40.41 -21.52
C ALA A 119 4.46 39.44 -22.71
N GLU A 120 5.66 39.26 -23.28
CA GLU A 120 5.94 38.30 -24.36
C GLU A 120 6.08 36.86 -23.85
N GLY A 121 6.58 36.68 -22.62
CA GLY A 121 6.80 35.38 -21.98
C GLY A 121 5.54 34.73 -21.42
N LYS A 122 4.49 35.53 -21.19
CA LYS A 122 3.23 35.07 -20.58
C LYS A 122 2.51 33.99 -21.39
N THR A 123 2.53 34.09 -22.72
CA THR A 123 1.94 33.07 -23.62
C THR A 123 2.63 31.72 -23.46
N SER A 124 3.96 31.74 -23.34
CA SER A 124 4.77 30.54 -23.10
C SER A 124 4.52 29.96 -21.70
N TYR A 125 4.40 30.83 -20.69
CA TYR A 125 4.06 30.43 -19.33
C TYR A 125 2.70 29.71 -19.27
N ASP A 126 1.66 30.29 -19.88
CA ASP A 126 0.31 29.73 -19.87
C ASP A 126 0.25 28.38 -20.61
N SER A 127 0.98 28.22 -21.72
CA SER A 127 1.09 26.95 -22.46
C SER A 127 1.76 25.85 -21.63
N ILE A 128 2.83 26.18 -20.89
CA ILE A 128 3.51 25.24 -19.99
C ILE A 128 2.59 24.84 -18.85
N MET A 129 1.88 25.80 -18.25
CA MET A 129 1.02 25.56 -17.11
C MET A 129 -0.22 24.75 -17.48
N HIS A 130 -0.75 24.92 -18.70
CA HIS A 130 -1.85 24.11 -19.21
C HIS A 130 -1.44 22.65 -19.45
N ARG A 131 -0.24 22.40 -19.98
CA ARG A 131 0.25 21.03 -20.26
C ARG A 131 0.70 20.28 -19.00
N ARG A 132 1.09 20.99 -17.94
CA ARG A 132 1.67 20.42 -16.72
C ARG A 132 0.98 21.02 -15.48
N PRO A 133 -0.31 20.71 -15.24
CA PRO A 133 -0.99 21.15 -14.04
C PRO A 133 -0.26 20.60 -12.80
N GLY A 134 0.04 21.46 -11.82
CA GLY A 134 0.75 21.09 -10.60
C GLY A 134 2.28 21.18 -10.65
N LEU A 135 2.89 21.61 -11.77
CA LEU A 135 4.35 21.81 -11.86
C LEU A 135 4.86 22.77 -10.78
N LEU A 136 4.19 23.92 -10.62
CA LEU A 136 4.60 24.94 -9.66
C LEU A 136 4.53 24.44 -8.21
N ASP A 137 3.49 23.66 -7.90
CA ASP A 137 3.32 23.03 -6.58
C ASP A 137 4.43 21.98 -6.32
N SER A 138 4.76 21.17 -7.33
CA SER A 138 5.87 20.21 -7.22
C SER A 138 7.24 20.88 -7.02
N LEU A 139 7.48 22.04 -7.65
CA LEU A 139 8.72 22.80 -7.46
C LEU A 139 8.81 23.38 -6.04
N ILE A 140 7.70 23.94 -5.53
CA ILE A 140 7.62 24.45 -4.15
C ILE A 140 7.84 23.31 -3.15
N PHE A 141 7.22 22.15 -3.39
CA PHE A 141 7.37 20.98 -2.54
C PHE A 141 8.83 20.54 -2.45
N ILE A 142 9.54 20.44 -3.58
CA ILE A 142 10.95 20.03 -3.61
C ILE A 142 11.84 21.07 -2.91
N GLU A 143 11.56 22.36 -3.10
CA GLU A 143 12.31 23.44 -2.45
C GLU A 143 12.18 23.37 -0.92
N ASN A 144 10.95 23.18 -0.42
CA ASN A 144 10.67 23.05 1.00
C ASN A 144 11.31 21.78 1.58
N TYR A 145 11.22 20.66 0.85
CA TYR A 145 11.84 19.40 1.25
C TYR A 145 13.37 19.51 1.38
N TYR A 146 14.04 20.17 0.43
CA TYR A 146 15.49 20.37 0.51
C TYR A 146 15.86 21.26 1.71
N LYS A 147 15.13 22.36 1.93
CA LYS A 147 15.35 23.25 3.08
C LYS A 147 15.14 22.55 4.43
N SER A 148 14.21 21.61 4.54
CA SER A 148 13.94 20.91 5.80
C SER A 148 14.85 19.71 6.07
N ASN A 149 15.43 19.08 5.04
CA ASN A 149 16.19 17.83 5.18
C ASN A 149 17.70 17.98 4.95
N VAL A 150 18.14 19.03 4.25
CA VAL A 150 19.56 19.22 3.89
C VAL A 150 20.17 20.44 4.59
N LYS A 151 19.35 21.31 5.17
CA LYS A 151 19.82 22.51 5.88
C LYS A 151 19.99 22.24 7.38
N GLU A 152 20.98 21.41 7.71
CA GLU A 152 21.84 21.59 8.89
C GLU A 152 23.29 21.76 8.41
#